data_AF-A0A1E4FBB7-F1
#
_entry.id   AF-A0A1E4FBB7-F1
#
_cell.length_a   1.000
_cell.length_b   1.000
_cell.length_c   1.000
_cell.angle_alpha   90.00
_cell.angle_beta   90.00
_cell.angle_gamma   90.00
#
_symmetry.space_group_name_H-M   'P 1'
#
loop_
_entity.id
_entity.type
_entity.pdbx_description
1 polymer ?
#
loop_
_entity_poly.entity_id
_entity_poly.type
_entity_poly.pdbx_seq_one_letter_code
_entity_poly.pdbx_strand_id
1 'polypeptide(L)'
;MFTSPEAVIAILGMALVTIAIKASGFLLADRLPRAGFAAAWLRHIPGAVLAALVAPALVTGSMAEIVAAAATAGIFILSRNLFAAMAGGVLTVYLMRLWLGV
;
A
#
# COMPACT_ATOMS: atom_id res chain seq x y z
N MET A 1 -27.74 -8.34 -5.14
CA MET A 1 -26.69 -7.37 -4.78
C MET A 1 -27.16 -5.98 -5.21
N PHE A 2 -27.93 -5.30 -4.36
CA PHE A 2 -28.25 -3.89 -4.53
C PHE A 2 -27.66 -3.19 -3.32
N THR A 3 -26.67 -2.34 -3.52
CA THR A 3 -26.04 -1.53 -2.47
C THR A 3 -27.12 -0.70 -1.79
N SER A 4 -27.35 -0.95 -0.51
CA SER A 4 -28.32 -0.17 0.27
C SER A 4 -27.92 1.31 0.27
N PRO A 5 -28.87 2.26 0.36
CA PRO A 5 -28.55 3.69 0.33
C PRO A 5 -27.48 4.08 1.38
N GLU A 6 -27.49 3.43 2.53
CA GLU A 6 -26.52 3.61 3.62
C GLU A 6 -25.11 3.19 3.19
N ALA A 7 -24.98 2.08 2.46
CA ALA A 7 -23.69 1.62 1.95
C ALA A 7 -23.11 2.61 0.94
N VAL A 8 -23.94 3.20 0.09
CA VAL A 8 -23.50 4.23 -0.88
C VAL A 8 -23.02 5.48 -0.14
N ILE A 9 -23.79 5.95 0.84
CA ILE A 9 -23.40 7.12 1.66
C ILE A 9 -22.09 6.84 2.40
N ALA A 10 -21.93 5.64 2.96
CA ALA A 10 -20.69 5.25 3.64
C ALA A 10 -19.49 5.24 2.68
N ILE A 11 -19.62 4.66 1.49
CA ILE A 11 -18.55 4.64 0.48
C ILE A 11 -18.17 6.06 0.05
N LEU A 12 -19.16 6.91 -0.21
CA LEU A 12 -18.92 8.31 -0.59
C LEU A 12 -18.24 9.09 0.56
N GLY A 13 -18.67 8.87 1.80
CA GLY A 13 -18.04 9.47 2.97
C GLY A 13 -16.59 9.03 3.15
N MET A 14 -16.31 7.73 3.05
CA MET A 14 -14.95 7.17 3.10
C MET A 14 -14.07 7.73 1.97
N ALA A 15 -14.60 7.79 0.75
CA ALA A 15 -13.90 8.34 -0.39
C ALA A 15 -13.56 9.83 -0.19
N LEU A 16 -14.53 10.63 0.28
CA LEU A 16 -14.34 12.05 0.57
C LEU A 16 -13.23 12.27 1.60
N VAL A 17 -13.28 11.56 2.74
CA VAL A 17 -12.26 11.65 3.79
C VAL A 17 -10.89 11.23 3.26
N THR A 18 -10.82 10.14 2.48
CA THR A 18 -9.56 9.66 1.89
C THR A 18 -8.94 10.70 0.97
N ILE A 19 -9.75 11.30 0.09
CA ILE A 19 -9.27 12.33 -0.84
C ILE A 19 -8.87 13.59 -0.07
N ALA A 20 -9.63 14.00 0.94
CA ALA A 20 -9.33 15.17 1.76
C ALA A 20 -7.99 15.04 2.50
N ILE A 21 -7.69 13.87 3.07
CA ILE A 21 -6.39 13.61 3.73
C ILE A 21 -5.25 13.69 2.72
N LYS A 22 -5.40 13.05 1.55
CA LYS A 22 -4.39 13.11 0.47
C LYS A 22 -4.15 14.54 -0.01
N ALA A 23 -5.23 15.30 -0.25
CA ALA A 23 -5.18 16.69 -0.68
C ALA A 23 -4.54 17.59 0.38
N SER A 24 -4.79 17.33 1.66
CA SER A 24 -4.17 18.06 2.78
C SER A 24 -2.65 17.95 2.76
N GLY A 25 -2.10 16.77 2.41
CA GLY A 25 -0.66 16.58 2.24
C GLY A 25 -0.07 17.49 1.16
N PHE A 26 -0.79 17.68 0.04
CA PHE A 26 -0.40 18.64 -1.00
C PHE A 26 -0.46 20.09 -0.50
N LEU A 27 -1.53 20.47 0.20
CA LEU A 27 -1.71 21.82 0.76
C LEU A 27 -0.66 22.17 1.83
N LEU A 28 -0.19 21.18 2.58
CA LEU A 28 0.78 21.36 3.67
C LEU A 28 2.24 21.17 3.23
N ALA A 29 2.49 20.66 2.02
CA ALA A 29 3.82 20.31 1.55
C ALA A 29 4.83 21.47 1.67
N ASP A 30 4.41 22.68 1.26
CA ASP A 30 5.27 23.86 1.31
C ASP A 30 5.55 24.38 2.73
N ARG A 31 4.74 23.97 3.71
CA ARG A 31 4.87 24.35 5.12
C ARG A 31 5.74 23.39 5.93
N LEU A 32 6.22 22.30 5.31
CA LEU A 32 7.03 21.31 6.01
C LEU A 32 8.44 21.85 6.33
N PRO A 33 9.00 21.52 7.51
CA PRO A 33 10.37 21.88 7.86
C PRO A 33 11.37 21.36 6.84
N ARG A 34 12.28 22.25 6.38
CA ARG A 34 13.32 21.90 5.40
C ARG A 34 14.66 21.55 6.04
N ALA A 35 14.90 21.98 7.28
CA ALA A 35 16.14 21.77 8.03
C ALA A 35 15.85 21.40 9.50
N GLY A 36 16.89 20.89 10.19
CA GLY A 36 16.82 20.46 11.58
C GLY A 36 16.29 19.04 11.78
N PHE A 37 16.11 18.66 13.05
CA PHE A 37 15.72 17.31 13.45
C PHE A 37 14.40 16.84 12.80
N ALA A 38 13.36 17.69 12.81
CA ALA A 38 12.06 17.34 12.23
C ALA A 38 12.17 17.03 10.73
N ALA A 39 12.95 17.81 9.98
CA ALA A 39 13.17 17.57 8.55
C ALA A 39 13.92 16.25 8.29
N ALA A 40 14.92 15.93 9.12
CA ALA A 40 15.64 14.65 9.03
C ALA A 40 14.73 13.46 9.33
N TRP A 41 13.89 13.56 10.35
CA TRP A 41 12.90 12.54 10.70
C TRP A 41 11.87 12.33 9.58
N LEU A 42 11.28 13.40 9.05
CA LEU A 42 10.29 13.35 7.97
C LEU A 42 10.80 12.63 6.72
N ARG A 43 12.09 12.74 6.37
CA ARG A 43 12.69 12.06 5.22
C ARG A 43 12.71 10.54 5.35
N HIS A 44 12.65 9.99 6.57
CA HIS A 44 12.65 8.54 6.81
C HIS A 44 11.24 7.94 6.94
N ILE A 45 10.22 8.78 7.15
CA ILE A 45 8.83 8.32 7.33
C ILE A 45 8.32 7.52 6.13
N PRO A 46 8.49 7.92 4.85
CA PRO A 46 7.91 7.18 3.74
C PRO A 46 8.34 5.72 3.70
N GLY A 47 9.64 5.46 3.86
CA GLY A 47 10.16 4.09 3.92
C GLY A 47 9.64 3.31 5.12
N ALA A 48 9.60 3.94 6.30
CA ALA A 48 9.09 3.31 7.52
C ALA A 48 7.60 2.98 7.43
N VAL A 49 6.77 3.87 6.87
CA VAL A 49 5.34 3.66 6.68
C VAL A 49 5.09 2.53 5.68
N LEU A 50 5.81 2.50 4.56
CA LEU A 50 5.69 1.39 3.60
C LEU A 50 6.07 0.06 4.24
N ALA A 51 7.15 0.01 5.02
CA ALA A 51 7.54 -1.18 5.76
C ALA A 51 6.48 -1.59 6.80
N ALA A 52 5.93 -0.63 7.54
CA ALA A 52 4.90 -0.87 8.56
C ALA A 52 3.56 -1.35 7.96
N LEU A 53 3.25 -1.01 6.70
CA LEU A 53 2.07 -1.52 6.00
C LEU A 53 2.26 -2.95 5.51
N VAL A 54 3.46 -3.30 5.04
CA VAL A 54 3.75 -4.62 4.47
C VAL A 54 4.08 -5.65 5.55
N ALA A 55 4.82 -5.25 6.59
CA ALA A 55 5.31 -6.18 7.61
C ALA A 55 4.20 -7.00 8.30
N PRO A 56 3.06 -6.43 8.73
CA PRO A 56 1.98 -7.22 9.33
C PRO A 56 1.45 -8.27 8.37
N ALA A 57 1.25 -7.93 7.09
CA ALA A 57 0.78 -8.87 6.08
C ALA A 57 1.75 -10.04 5.84
N LEU A 58 3.06 -9.81 6.03
CA LEU A 58 4.07 -10.88 5.93
C LEU A 58 4.17 -11.73 7.21
N VAL A 59 3.95 -11.12 8.38
CA VAL A 59 4.07 -11.80 9.67
C VAL A 59 2.83 -12.61 10.00
N THR A 60 1.64 -12.06 9.74
CA THR A 60 0.36 -12.71 10.05
C THR A 60 -0.28 -13.38 8.84
N GLY A 61 0.32 -13.23 7.65
CA GLY A 61 -0.13 -13.87 6.43
C GLY A 61 0.25 -15.34 6.33
N SER A 62 -0.21 -15.96 5.25
CA SER A 62 0.13 -17.33 4.88
C SER A 62 1.42 -17.38 4.04
N MET A 63 1.80 -18.58 3.62
CA MET A 63 2.89 -18.76 2.66
C MET A 63 2.64 -18.02 1.33
N ALA A 64 1.38 -17.76 0.96
CA ALA A 64 1.02 -17.03 -0.24
C ALA A 64 1.57 -15.58 -0.22
N GLU A 65 1.43 -14.89 0.91
CA GLU A 65 1.89 -13.50 1.08
C GLU A 65 3.42 -13.41 1.01
N ILE A 66 4.14 -14.36 1.62
CA ILE A 66 5.61 -14.41 1.60
C ILE A 66 6.11 -14.63 0.17
N VAL A 67 5.56 -15.62 -0.54
CA VAL A 67 5.95 -15.94 -1.92
C VAL A 67 5.61 -14.77 -2.85
N ALA A 68 4.45 -14.16 -2.69
CA ALA A 68 4.05 -13.00 -3.48
C ALA A 68 4.97 -11.78 -3.25
N ALA A 69 5.39 -11.53 -2.02
CA ALA A 69 6.33 -10.45 -1.73
C ALA A 69 7.71 -10.71 -2.33
N ALA A 70 8.21 -11.95 -2.23
CA ALA A 70 9.47 -12.34 -2.88
C ALA A 70 9.40 -12.20 -4.42
N ALA A 71 8.30 -12.64 -5.03
CA ALA A 71 8.08 -12.49 -6.46
C ALA A 71 7.99 -11.01 -6.88
N THR A 72 7.23 -10.20 -6.14
CA THR A 72 7.11 -8.75 -6.38
C THR A 72 8.49 -8.07 -6.34
N ALA A 73 9.27 -8.36 -5.30
CA ALA A 73 10.62 -7.81 -5.15
C ALA A 73 11.54 -8.27 -6.29
N GLY A 74 11.55 -9.56 -6.62
CA GLY A 74 12.37 -10.12 -7.71
C GLY A 74 12.04 -9.50 -9.07
N ILE A 75 10.75 -9.38 -9.40
CA ILE A 75 10.30 -8.77 -10.65
C ILE A 75 10.70 -7.30 -10.70
N PHE A 76 10.53 -6.55 -9.61
CA PHE A 76 10.94 -5.15 -9.58
C PHE A 76 12.45 -4.98 -9.73
N ILE A 77 13.25 -5.81 -9.04
CA ILE A 77 14.71 -5.74 -9.10
C ILE A 77 15.22 -5.99 -10.53
N LEU A 78 14.63 -6.97 -11.23
CA LEU A 78 15.03 -7.35 -12.59
C LEU A 78 14.49 -6.39 -13.67
N SER A 79 13.21 -6.02 -13.58
CA SER A 79 12.55 -5.23 -14.63
C SER A 79 12.66 -3.71 -14.42
N ARG A 80 12.88 -3.26 -13.17
CA ARG A 80 12.76 -1.86 -12.74
C ARG A 80 11.43 -1.22 -13.11
N ASN A 81 10.40 -2.03 -13.35
CA ASN A 81 9.08 -1.60 -13.79
C ASN A 81 8.04 -1.88 -12.69
N LEU A 82 7.45 -0.81 -12.15
CA LEU A 82 6.44 -0.90 -11.10
C LEU A 82 5.18 -1.64 -11.54
N PHE A 83 4.71 -1.43 -12.77
CA PHE A 83 3.54 -2.13 -13.29
C PHE A 83 3.78 -3.64 -13.37
N ALA A 84 4.95 -4.05 -13.87
CA ALA A 84 5.31 -5.47 -13.96
C ALA A 84 5.36 -6.10 -12.56
N ALA A 85 5.98 -5.41 -11.59
CA ALA A 85 6.06 -5.88 -10.20
C ALA A 85 4.68 -6.01 -9.55
N MET A 86 3.81 -5.01 -9.73
CA MET A 86 2.45 -5.03 -9.21
C MET A 86 1.63 -6.18 -9.82
N ALA A 87 1.62 -6.29 -11.16
CA ALA A 87 0.87 -7.33 -11.86
C ALA A 87 1.36 -8.72 -11.46
N GLY A 88 2.69 -8.91 -11.42
CA GLY A 88 3.31 -10.16 -11.00
C GLY A 88 2.97 -10.54 -9.57
N GLY A 89 3.14 -9.62 -8.61
CA GLY A 89 2.81 -9.85 -7.20
C GLY A 89 1.36 -10.23 -6.95
N VAL A 90 0.43 -9.48 -7.56
CA VAL A 90 -1.03 -9.76 -7.48
C VAL A 90 -1.35 -11.13 -8.07
N LEU A 91 -0.78 -11.46 -9.23
CA LEU A 91 -0.97 -12.76 -9.86
C LEU A 91 -0.40 -13.88 -8.99
N THR A 92 0.79 -13.70 -8.40
CA THR A 92 1.42 -14.70 -7.52
C THR A 92 0.58 -14.96 -6.28
N VAL A 93 0.12 -13.94 -5.55
CA VAL A 93 -0.70 -14.17 -4.34
C VAL A 93 -2.01 -14.84 -4.69
N TYR A 94 -2.63 -14.46 -5.81
CA TYR A 94 -3.87 -15.07 -6.29
C TYR A 94 -3.69 -16.57 -6.59
N LEU A 95 -2.68 -16.92 -7.38
CA LEU A 95 -2.40 -18.32 -7.73
C LEU A 95 -2.00 -19.16 -6.51
N MET A 96 -1.20 -18.59 -5.60
CA MET A 96 -0.81 -19.27 -4.36
C MET A 96 -2.00 -19.54 -3.45
N ARG A 97 -2.91 -18.57 -3.31
CA ARG A 97 -4.15 -18.74 -2.54
C ARG A 97 -5.05 -19.82 -3.13
N LEU A 98 -5.23 -19.81 -4.46
CA LEU A 98 -5.94 -20.89 -5.16
C LEU A 98 -5.29 -22.26 -4.93
N TRP A 99 -3.97 -22.34 -4.95
CA TRP A 99 -3.25 -23.59 -4.77
C TRP A 99 -3.31 -24.11 -3.33
N LEU A 100 -3.25 -23.22 -2.35
CA LEU A 100 -3.33 -23.56 -0.92
C LEU A 100 -4.78 -23.71 -0.41
N GLY A 101 -5.77 -23.28 -1.18
CA GLY A 101 -7.19 -23.33 -0.79
C GLY A 101 -7.58 -22.35 0.32
N VAL A 102 -6.89 -21.21 0.40
CA VAL A 102 -7.09 -20.13 1.40
C VAL A 102 -7.45 -18.79 0.76
#